data_AF-A0A538NTB3-F1
#
_entry.id   AF-A0A538NTB3-F1
#
_cell.length_a   1.000
_cell.length_b   1.000
_cell.length_c   1.000
_cell.angle_alpha   90.00
_cell.angle_beta   90.00
_cell.angle_gamma   90.00
#
_symmetry.space_group_name_H-M   'P 1'
#
loop_
_entity.id
_entity.type
_entity.pdbx_description
1 polymer ?
#
loop_
_entity_poly.entity_id
_entity_poly.type
_entity_poly.pdbx_seq_one_letter_code
_entity_poly.pdbx_strand_id
1 'polypeptide(L)'
;MKYRNRMMEKGFSISGTSPDGTLAELIELRDHPYFLACQYHPEFQSKPNKPHPLFRGFIQACLAHRVDGAPRVASDPLSPLRVREEELVPQQ
;
A
#
# COMPACT_ATOMS: atom_id res chain seq x y z
N MET A 1 20.28 -2.38 0.27
CA MET A 1 19.07 -3.23 0.46
C MET A 1 19.40 -4.73 0.51
N LYS A 2 19.68 -5.31 1.68
CA LYS A 2 20.09 -6.73 1.81
C LYS A 2 19.00 -7.76 1.43
N TYR A 3 17.72 -7.42 1.62
CA TYR A 3 16.60 -8.36 1.46
C TYR A 3 15.81 -8.18 0.15
N ARG A 4 16.27 -7.29 -0.74
CA ARG A 4 15.55 -6.91 -1.97
C ARG A 4 15.07 -8.12 -2.77
N ASN A 5 15.98 -9.01 -3.15
CA ASN A 5 15.65 -10.16 -4.00
C ASN A 5 14.68 -11.11 -3.31
N ARG A 6 14.86 -11.37 -2.00
CA ARG A 6 13.95 -12.22 -1.23
C ARG A 6 12.54 -11.64 -1.15
N MET A 7 12.39 -10.33 -1.06
CA MET A 7 11.07 -9.69 -1.11
C MET A 7 10.46 -9.76 -2.51
N MET A 8 11.27 -9.54 -3.56
CA MET A 8 10.79 -9.62 -4.94
C MET A 8 10.34 -11.03 -5.35
N GLU A 9 11.04 -12.06 -4.90
CA GLU A 9 10.64 -13.46 -5.05
C GLU A 9 9.30 -13.78 -4.38
N LYS A 10 8.92 -13.01 -3.34
CA LYS A 10 7.63 -13.11 -2.65
C LYS A 10 6.54 -12.23 -3.25
N GLY A 11 6.78 -11.64 -4.42
CA GLY A 11 5.79 -10.86 -5.17
C GLY A 11 5.86 -9.35 -4.94
N PHE A 12 6.73 -8.85 -4.06
CA PHE A 12 6.90 -7.40 -3.90
C PHE A 12 7.61 -6.78 -5.11
N SER A 13 7.16 -5.60 -5.52
CA SER A 13 7.87 -4.74 -6.48
C SER A 13 8.39 -3.50 -5.76
N ILE A 14 9.62 -3.08 -6.06
CA ILE A 14 10.13 -1.79 -5.60
C ILE A 14 9.89 -0.78 -6.72
N SER A 15 8.83 -0.01 -6.59
CA SER A 15 8.37 0.97 -7.58
C SER A 15 9.03 2.34 -7.41
N GLY A 16 9.67 2.59 -6.26
CA GLY A 16 10.42 3.81 -6.01
C GLY A 16 11.58 3.59 -5.04
N THR A 17 12.68 4.29 -5.29
CA THR A 17 13.87 4.29 -4.45
C THR A 17 14.32 5.71 -4.16
N SER A 18 15.15 5.86 -3.12
CA SER A 18 15.88 7.10 -2.87
C SER A 18 16.74 7.48 -4.08
N PRO A 19 17.16 8.75 -4.23
CA PRO A 19 17.96 9.20 -5.38
C PRO A 19 19.28 8.44 -5.57
N ASP A 20 19.87 7.96 -4.47
CA ASP A 20 21.08 7.14 -4.44
C ASP A 20 20.81 5.64 -4.62
N GLY A 21 19.54 5.23 -4.70
CA GLY A 21 19.09 3.85 -4.91
C GLY A 21 19.28 2.92 -3.71
N THR A 22 19.62 3.45 -2.53
CA THR A 22 19.96 2.63 -1.35
C THR A 22 18.75 2.26 -0.49
N LEU A 23 17.68 3.08 -0.53
CA LEU A 23 16.44 2.92 0.23
C LEU A 23 15.23 2.72 -0.70
N ALA A 24 14.30 1.87 -0.27
CA ALA A 24 13.07 1.60 -0.99
C ALA A 24 12.02 2.55 -0.44
N GLU A 25 11.56 3.47 -1.27
CA GLU A 25 10.65 4.56 -0.89
C GLU A 25 9.19 4.21 -1.20
N LEU A 26 8.97 3.31 -2.15
CA LEU A 26 7.66 2.88 -2.61
C LEU A 26 7.71 1.41 -3.02
N ILE A 27 6.78 0.61 -2.49
CA ILE A 27 6.61 -0.80 -2.86
C ILE A 27 5.17 -1.12 -3.21
N GLU A 28 5.01 -2.14 -4.04
CA GLU A 28 3.73 -2.72 -4.45
C GLU A 28 3.77 -4.24 -4.26
N LEU A 29 2.60 -4.90 -4.19
CA LEU A 29 2.50 -6.35 -4.14
C LEU A 29 1.80 -6.86 -5.39
N ARG A 30 2.45 -7.75 -6.12
CA ARG A 30 1.88 -8.43 -7.29
C ARG A 30 0.65 -9.24 -6.88
N ASP A 31 -0.31 -9.33 -7.78
CA ASP A 31 -1.54 -10.12 -7.62
C ASP A 31 -2.51 -9.61 -6.52
N HIS A 32 -2.26 -8.41 -5.98
CA HIS A 32 -3.21 -7.69 -5.15
C HIS A 32 -3.82 -6.51 -5.93
N PRO A 33 -5.16 -6.32 -5.92
CA PRO A 33 -5.82 -5.32 -6.77
C PRO A 33 -5.35 -3.88 -6.51
N TYR A 34 -4.96 -3.58 -5.27
CA TYR A 34 -4.31 -2.32 -4.90
C TYR A 34 -3.55 -2.47 -3.59
N PHE A 35 -2.28 -2.87 -3.65
CA PHE A 35 -1.38 -2.88 -2.49
C PHE A 35 -0.24 -1.92 -2.77
N LEU A 36 -0.08 -0.93 -1.91
CA LEU A 36 0.95 0.08 -2.04
C LEU A 36 1.38 0.56 -0.65
N ALA A 37 2.69 0.70 -0.45
CA ALA A 37 3.26 1.26 0.77
C ALA A 37 4.39 2.22 0.42
N CYS A 38 4.37 3.42 1.00
CA CYS A 38 5.40 4.44 0.81
C CYS A 38 6.02 4.85 2.15
N GLN A 39 7.28 5.25 2.14
CA GLN A 39 7.99 5.74 3.34
C GLN A 39 7.68 7.22 3.64
N TYR A 40 7.45 8.03 2.59
CA TYR A 40 7.09 9.44 2.72
C TYR A 40 5.61 9.64 3.11
N HIS A 41 5.24 10.88 3.47
CA HIS A 41 3.89 11.27 3.86
C HIS A 41 3.12 11.95 2.71
N PRO A 42 2.44 11.20 1.81
CA PRO A 42 1.66 11.78 0.71
C PRO A 42 0.46 12.61 1.19
N GLU A 43 0.06 12.42 2.45
CA GLU A 43 -1.02 13.13 3.14
C GLU A 43 -0.84 14.65 3.08
N PHE A 44 0.37 15.13 3.36
CA PHE A 44 0.66 16.57 3.41
C PHE A 44 0.61 17.23 2.02
N GLN A 45 0.78 16.45 0.96
CA GLN A 45 0.71 16.91 -0.43
C GLN A 45 -0.69 16.79 -1.04
N SER A 46 -1.60 16.06 -0.40
CA SER A 46 -2.99 15.93 -0.85
C SER A 46 -3.80 17.20 -0.53
N LYS A 47 -4.60 17.69 -1.48
CA LYS A 47 -5.50 18.85 -1.31
C LYS A 47 -6.94 18.49 -1.70
N PRO A 48 -7.96 19.16 -1.14
CA PRO A 48 -9.37 18.84 -1.43
C PRO A 48 -9.73 18.83 -2.92
N ASN A 49 -9.18 19.76 -3.71
CA ASN A 49 -9.40 19.88 -5.15
C ASN A 49 -8.33 19.17 -6.00
N LYS A 50 -7.28 18.64 -5.38
CA LYS A 50 -6.19 17.92 -6.04
C LYS A 50 -5.71 16.80 -5.11
N PRO A 51 -6.47 15.70 -5.01
CA PRO A 51 -6.09 14.58 -4.16
C PRO A 51 -4.80 13.95 -4.67
N HIS A 52 -3.95 13.51 -3.75
CA HIS A 52 -2.74 12.79 -4.14
C HIS A 52 -3.10 11.51 -4.93
N PRO A 53 -2.34 11.16 -6.00
CA PRO A 53 -2.66 10.00 -6.84
C PRO A 53 -2.83 8.70 -6.07
N LEU A 54 -2.02 8.48 -5.01
CA LEU A 54 -2.11 7.27 -4.18
C LEU A 54 -3.47 7.11 -3.48
N PHE A 55 -4.06 8.20 -2.98
CA PHE A 55 -5.38 8.14 -2.34
C PHE A 55 -6.48 7.99 -3.38
N ARG A 56 -6.39 8.73 -4.48
CA ARG A 56 -7.36 8.63 -5.58
C ARG A 56 -7.40 7.21 -6.16
N GLY A 57 -6.23 6.62 -6.41
CA GLY A 57 -6.11 5.25 -6.90
C GLY A 57 -6.69 4.23 -5.93
N PHE A 58 -6.43 4.40 -4.62
CA PHE A 58 -6.95 3.50 -3.59
C PHE A 58 -8.48 3.49 -3.59
N ILE A 59 -9.12 4.66 -3.59
CA ILE A 59 -10.59 4.77 -3.62
C ILE A 59 -11.15 4.17 -4.91
N GLN A 60 -10.50 4.41 -6.06
CA GLN A 60 -10.91 3.82 -7.33
C GLN A 60 -10.85 2.28 -7.29
N ALA A 61 -9.80 1.71 -6.71
CA ALA A 61 -9.69 0.26 -6.55
C ALA A 61 -10.73 -0.31 -5.59
N CYS A 62 -11.03 0.39 -4.48
CA CYS A 62 -12.13 0.01 -3.57
C CYS A 62 -13.49 -0.01 -4.29
N LEU A 63 -13.75 0.99 -5.15
CA LEU A 63 -14.98 1.05 -5.94
C LEU A 63 -15.05 -0.10 -6.96
N ALA A 64 -13.95 -0.37 -7.69
CA ALA A 64 -13.88 -1.50 -8.62
C ALA A 64 -14.10 -2.84 -7.91
N HIS A 65 -13.41 -3.08 -6.80
CA HIS A 65 -13.57 -4.30 -5.99
C HIS A 65 -15.02 -4.48 -5.49
N ARG A 66 -15.73 -3.37 -5.18
CA ARG A 66 -17.13 -3.44 -4.78
C ARG A 66 -18.04 -3.87 -5.94
N VAL A 67 -17.76 -3.41 -7.16
CA VAL A 67 -18.57 -3.68 -8.35
C VAL A 67 -18.35 -5.10 -8.86
N ASP A 68 -17.11 -5.58 -8.83
CA ASP A 68 -16.74 -6.89 -9.39
C ASP A 68 -17.23 -8.09 -8.54
N GLY A 69 -17.91 -7.84 -7.42
CA GLY A 69 -18.43 -8.89 -6.52
C GLY A 69 -17.34 -9.81 -5.97
N ALA A 70 -16.07 -9.43 -6.13
CA ALA A 70 -14.91 -10.20 -5.70
C ALA A 70 -15.09 -10.54 -4.21
N PRO A 71 -14.85 -11.81 -3.82
CA PRO A 71 -15.15 -12.28 -2.49
C PRO A 71 -14.54 -11.32 -1.48
N ARG A 72 -15.39 -10.78 -0.59
CA ARG A 72 -14.92 -10.01 0.57
C ARG A 72 -13.81 -10.86 1.18
N VAL A 73 -12.63 -10.27 1.42
CA VAL A 73 -11.50 -10.88 2.14
C VAL A 73 -11.88 -11.10 3.62
N ALA A 74 -13.05 -11.69 3.85
CA ALA A 74 -13.62 -12.12 5.10
C ALA A 74 -13.41 -13.63 5.30
N SER A 75 -12.72 -14.31 4.38
CA SER A 75 -12.38 -15.73 4.47
C SER A 75 -10.87 -16.00 4.51
N ASP A 76 -10.03 -14.97 4.59
CA ASP A 76 -8.61 -15.16 4.85
C ASP A 76 -8.35 -15.09 6.37
N PRO A 77 -8.21 -16.24 7.07
CA PRO A 77 -7.92 -16.27 8.51
C PRO A 77 -6.53 -15.70 8.85
N LEU A 78 -5.69 -15.41 7.86
CA LEU A 78 -4.36 -14.82 8.00
C LEU A 78 -4.30 -13.35 7.56
N SER A 79 -5.43 -12.71 7.20
CA SER A 79 -5.43 -11.29 6.86
C SER A 79 -5.02 -10.47 8.10
N PRO A 80 -3.81 -9.84 8.12
CA PRO A 80 -3.28 -9.21 9.33
C PRO A 80 -3.92 -7.84 9.62
N LEU A 81 -4.87 -7.38 8.80
CA LEU A 81 -5.24 -5.96 8.69
C LEU A 81 -6.41 -5.52 9.57
N ARG A 82 -6.68 -6.23 10.67
CA ARG A 82 -7.30 -5.59 11.83
C ARG A 82 -6.17 -5.23 12.79
N VAL A 83 -5.46 -4.14 12.48
CA VAL A 83 -4.70 -3.44 13.51
C VAL A 83 -5.72 -3.10 14.59
N ARG A 84 -5.53 -3.63 15.78
CA ARG A 84 -6.45 -3.33 16.89
C ARG A 84 -6.35 -1.84 17.14
N GLU A 85 -7.47 -1.21 17.52
CA GLU A 85 -7.50 0.23 17.79
C GLU A 85 -6.43 0.63 18.84
N GLU A 86 -6.08 -0.31 19.72
CA GLU A 86 -5.02 -0.22 20.73
C GLU A 86 -3.58 -0.16 20.17
N GLU A 87 -3.35 -0.60 18.93
CA GLU A 87 -2.03 -0.66 18.27
C GLU A 87 -1.77 0.54 17.33
N LEU A 88 -2.75 1.44 17.14
CA LEU A 88 -2.51 2.72 16.47
C LEU A 88 -1.67 3.62 17.38
N VAL A 89 -0.36 3.57 17.23
CA VAL A 89 0.55 4.54 17.83
C VAL A 89 0.30 5.90 17.18
N PRO A 90 0.01 6.97 17.94
CA PRO A 90 -0.07 8.31 17.40
C PRO A 90 1.26 8.66 16.73
N GLN A 91 1.23 8.94 15.42
CA GLN A 91 2.38 9.48 14.73
C GLN A 91 2.59 10.91 15.21
N GLN A 92 3.63 11.12 16.02
CA GLN A 92 4.13 12.46 16.39
C GLN A 92 5.04 13.00 15.29
#